data_AF-A0A2K9F083-F1
#
_entry.id   AF-A0A2K9F083-F1
#
_cell.length_a   1.000
_cell.length_b   1.000
_cell.length_c   1.000
_cell.angle_alpha   90.00
_cell.angle_beta   90.00
_cell.angle_gamma   90.00
#
_symmetry.space_group_name_H-M   'P 1'
#
loop_
_entity.id
_entity.type
_entity.pdbx_description
1 polymer ?
#
loop_
_entity_poly.entity_id
_entity_poly.type
_entity_poly.pdbx_seq_one_letter_code
_entity_poly.pdbx_strand_id
1 'polypeptide(L)'
;MLLSALLLSWPLQQASMPELAQFQRQAEETLLAGETLAPDYRLQLLGMPPAERIEALIFLRRIGLLTGKSWRVGDMLQSASDDEDDRP
;
A
#
# COMPACT_ATOMS: atom_id res chain seq x y z
N MET A 1 -26.94 -4.09 11.31
CA MET A 1 -25.96 -5.15 10.97
C MET A 1 -25.17 -4.85 9.68
N LEU A 2 -25.12 -3.60 9.19
CA LEU A 2 -24.36 -3.23 7.98
C LEU A 2 -22.85 -3.01 8.23
N LEU A 3 -22.45 -2.72 9.47
CA LEU A 3 -21.04 -2.56 9.86
C LEU A 3 -20.22 -3.85 9.69
N SER A 4 -20.86 -5.03 9.76
CA SER A 4 -20.18 -6.32 9.63
C SER A 4 -19.79 -6.65 8.18
N ALA A 5 -20.57 -6.19 7.19
CA ALA A 5 -20.30 -6.46 5.78
C ALA A 5 -19.09 -5.67 5.26
N LEU A 6 -18.89 -4.43 5.74
CA LEU A 6 -17.72 -3.61 5.41
C LEU A 6 -16.41 -4.16 5.99
N LEU A 7 -16.46 -4.91 7.10
CA LEU A 7 -15.27 -5.53 7.70
C LEU A 7 -14.82 -6.80 6.95
N LEU A 8 -15.73 -7.46 6.23
CA LEU A 8 -15.48 -8.70 5.50
C LEU A 8 -15.13 -8.49 4.02
N SER A 9 -15.45 -7.33 3.44
CA SER A 9 -15.09 -7.04 2.04
C SER A 9 -13.59 -6.84 1.85
N TRP A 10 -12.90 -6.32 2.87
CA TRP A 10 -11.46 -6.05 2.86
C TRP A 10 -10.58 -7.31 2.66
N PRO A 11 -10.73 -8.40 3.44
CA PRO A 11 -9.92 -9.61 3.24
C PRO A 11 -10.19 -10.29 1.88
N LEU A 12 -11.40 -10.20 1.34
CA LEU A 12 -11.73 -10.73 0.02
C LEU A 12 -11.03 -9.95 -1.11
N GLN A 13 -10.85 -8.64 -0.92
CA GLN A 13 -10.17 -7.79 -1.90
C GLN A 13 -8.65 -8.04 -1.91
N GLN A 14 -8.04 -8.29 -0.75
CA GLN A 14 -6.63 -8.69 -0.66
C GLN A 14 -6.32 -10.00 -1.40
N ALA A 15 -7.24 -10.98 -1.38
CA ALA A 15 -7.06 -12.24 -2.10
C ALA A 15 -6.99 -12.06 -3.63
N SER A 16 -7.53 -10.95 -4.16
CA SER A 16 -7.49 -10.63 -5.60
C SER A 16 -6.23 -9.85 -6.04
N MET A 17 -5.36 -9.47 -5.10
CA MET A 17 -4.17 -8.63 -5.34
C MET A 17 -2.92 -9.29 -4.73
N PRO A 18 -2.30 -10.26 -5.43
CA PRO A 18 -1.23 -11.09 -4.84
C PRO A 18 0.03 -10.30 -4.47
N GLU A 19 0.40 -9.26 -5.24
CA GLU A 19 1.55 -8.40 -4.92
C GLU A 19 1.31 -7.58 -3.66
N LEU A 20 0.14 -6.95 -3.52
CA LEU A 20 -0.28 -6.26 -2.30
C LEU A 20 -0.22 -7.19 -1.08
N ALA A 21 -0.70 -8.43 -1.20
CA ALA A 21 -0.68 -9.40 -0.11
C ALA A 21 0.76 -9.81 0.28
N GLN A 22 1.67 -9.91 -0.68
CA GLN A 22 3.09 -10.14 -0.40
C GLN A 22 3.72 -8.94 0.32
N PHE A 23 3.45 -7.73 -0.16
CA PHE A 23 3.93 -6.50 0.48
C PHE A 23 3.45 -6.37 1.93
N GLN A 24 2.17 -6.66 2.18
CA GLN A 24 1.61 -6.61 3.54
C GLN A 24 2.26 -7.62 4.47
N ARG A 25 2.49 -8.86 4.03
CA ARG A 25 3.21 -9.86 4.82
C ARG A 25 4.64 -9.41 5.15
N GLN A 26 5.36 -8.86 4.18
CA GLN A 26 6.71 -8.34 4.42
C GLN A 26 6.70 -7.19 5.44
N ALA A 27 5.71 -6.30 5.37
CA ALA A 27 5.54 -5.22 6.33
C ALA A 27 5.19 -5.75 7.73
N GLU A 28 4.38 -6.79 7.85
CA GLU A 28 4.10 -7.47 9.13
C GLU A 28 5.35 -8.08 9.72
N GLU A 29 6.15 -8.79 8.92
CA GLU A 29 7.44 -9.35 9.36
C GLU A 29 8.38 -8.26 9.87
N THR A 30 8.48 -7.14 9.15
CA THR A 30 9.28 -5.96 9.54
C THR A 30 8.81 -5.41 10.89
N LEU A 31 7.50 -5.26 11.07
CA LEU A 31 6.93 -4.77 12.33
C LEU A 31 7.21 -5.73 13.49
N LEU A 32 7.05 -7.04 13.27
CA LEU A 32 7.28 -8.07 14.27
C LEU A 32 8.77 -8.19 14.64
N ALA A 33 9.67 -7.88 13.72
CA ALA A 33 11.10 -7.76 13.98
C ALA A 33 11.46 -6.49 14.79
N GLY A 34 10.51 -5.54 14.96
CA GLY A 34 10.77 -4.25 15.59
C GLY A 34 11.54 -3.28 14.71
N GLU A 35 11.56 -3.53 13.40
CA GLU A 35 12.26 -2.71 12.41
C GLU A 35 11.35 -1.61 11.84
N THR A 36 11.95 -0.63 11.19
CA THR A 36 11.22 0.41 10.45
C THR A 36 11.09 0.05 8.98
N LEU A 37 10.21 0.74 8.25
CA LEU A 37 10.13 0.60 6.79
C LEU A 37 11.49 0.77 6.11
N ALA A 38 11.72 -0.04 5.08
CA ALA A 38 12.91 0.06 4.24
C ALA A 38 12.99 1.46 3.59
N PRO A 39 14.20 2.02 3.36
CA PRO A 39 14.35 3.38 2.82
C PRO A 39 13.69 3.59 1.45
N ASP A 40 13.57 2.53 0.66
CA ASP A 40 13.03 2.50 -0.69
C ASP A 40 11.53 2.15 -0.77
N TYR A 41 10.85 1.97 0.37
CA TYR A 41 9.42 1.60 0.43
C TYR A 41 8.53 2.50 -0.45
N ARG A 42 8.90 3.78 -0.57
CA ARG A 42 8.17 4.76 -1.37
C ARG A 42 8.22 4.45 -2.87
N LEU A 43 9.37 3.99 -3.37
CA LEU A 43 9.53 3.60 -4.77
C LEU A 43 8.70 2.34 -5.08
N GLN A 44 8.74 1.37 -4.16
CA GLN A 44 7.92 0.15 -4.28
C GLN A 44 6.42 0.50 -4.37
N LEU A 45 5.93 1.38 -3.49
CA LEU A 45 4.53 1.84 -3.50
C LEU A 45 4.17 2.60 -4.78
N LEU A 46 5.06 3.45 -5.30
CA LEU A 46 4.82 4.17 -6.55
C LEU A 46 4.75 3.24 -7.76
N GLY A 47 5.43 2.09 -7.72
CA GLY A 47 5.31 1.05 -8.74
C GLY A 47 3.99 0.26 -8.71
N MET A 48 3.23 0.32 -7.61
CA MET A 48 1.94 -0.38 -7.51
C MET A 48 0.84 0.33 -8.29
N PRO A 49 -0.19 -0.38 -8.81
CA PRO A 49 -1.41 0.24 -9.30
C PRO A 49 -2.04 1.17 -8.24
N PRO A 50 -2.70 2.28 -8.64
CA PRO A 50 -3.24 3.27 -7.69
C PRO A 50 -4.13 2.67 -6.59
N ALA A 51 -4.98 1.71 -6.94
CA ALA A 51 -5.85 1.03 -5.98
C ALA A 51 -5.03 0.25 -4.93
N GLU A 52 -4.07 -0.57 -5.36
CA GLU A 52 -3.18 -1.34 -4.47
C GLU A 52 -2.31 -0.43 -3.60
N ARG A 53 -1.83 0.68 -4.16
CA ARG A 53 -1.05 1.68 -3.45
C ARG A 53 -1.83 2.29 -2.29
N ILE A 54 -3.10 2.65 -2.50
CA ILE A 54 -3.97 3.21 -1.45
C ILE A 54 -4.17 2.19 -0.33
N GLU A 55 -4.47 0.94 -0.69
CA GLU A 55 -4.65 -0.16 0.26
C GLU A 55 -3.39 -0.40 1.10
N ALA A 56 -2.20 -0.43 0.47
CA ALA A 56 -0.92 -0.56 1.15
C ALA A 56 -0.65 0.62 2.09
N LEU A 57 -0.92 1.85 1.66
CA LEU A 57 -0.75 3.05 2.50
C LEU A 57 -1.65 3.03 3.73
N ILE A 58 -2.91 2.64 3.57
CA ILE A 58 -3.86 2.48 4.69
C ILE A 58 -3.35 1.41 5.66
N PHE A 59 -2.92 0.28 5.12
CA PHE A 59 -2.38 -0.82 5.91
C PHE A 59 -1.17 -0.39 6.75
N LEU A 60 -0.16 0.23 6.12
CA LEU A 60 1.05 0.69 6.81
C LEU A 60 0.76 1.71 7.92
N ARG A 61 -0.21 2.62 7.70
CA ARG A 61 -0.64 3.57 8.74
C ARG A 61 -1.33 2.85 9.90
N ARG A 62 -2.20 1.88 9.60
CA ARG A 62 -2.95 1.12 10.60
C ARG A 62 -2.04 0.34 11.54
N ILE A 63 -0.98 -0.25 10.99
CA ILE A 63 -0.02 -1.04 11.77
C ILE A 63 1.09 -0.19 12.41
N GLY A 64 1.06 1.13 12.19
CA GLY A 64 2.01 2.07 12.82
C GLY A 64 3.39 2.14 12.16
N LEU A 65 3.58 1.50 10.99
CA LEU A 65 4.85 1.59 10.25
C LEU A 65 4.99 2.89 9.43
N LEU A 66 3.87 3.55 9.10
CA LEU A 66 3.86 4.82 8.38
C LEU A 66 3.36 5.98 9.26
N THR A 67 4.26 6.55 10.06
CA THR A 67 3.98 7.66 10.99
C THR A 67 4.47 9.02 10.50
N GLY A 68 5.15 9.05 9.35
CA GLY A 68 5.76 10.25 8.79
C GLY A 68 4.81 11.17 8.03
N LYS A 69 5.39 11.99 7.15
CA LYS A 69 4.69 13.00 6.35
C LYS A 69 3.55 12.38 5.54
N SER A 70 2.47 13.15 5.38
CA SER A 70 1.37 12.77 4.49
C SER A 70 1.85 12.62 3.04
N TRP A 71 1.23 11.67 2.34
CA TRP A 71 1.41 11.49 0.90
C TRP A 71 0.62 12.56 0.15
N ARG A 72 1.14 13.05 -0.99
CA ARG A 72 0.38 13.95 -1.85
C ARG A 72 -0.65 13.13 -2.62
N VAL A 73 -1.80 13.74 -2.90
CA VAL A 73 -2.88 13.09 -3.66
C VAL A 73 -2.40 12.67 -5.04
N GLY A 74 -1.57 13.47 -5.72
CA GLY A 74 -0.98 13.10 -7.01
C GLY A 74 -0.20 11.78 -6.94
N ASP A 75 0.70 11.65 -5.98
CA ASP A 75 1.48 10.42 -5.75
C ASP A 75 0.62 9.19 -5.42
N MET A 76 -0.60 9.39 -4.92
CA MET A 76 -1.51 8.29 -4.58
C MET A 76 -2.32 7.79 -5.77
N LEU A 77 -2.58 8.67 -6.74
CA LEU A 77 -3.49 8.42 -7.86
C LEU A 77 -2.77 8.23 -9.21
N GLN A 78 -1.49 8.61 -9.31
CA GLN A 78 -0.69 8.47 -10.53
C GLN A 78 -0.62 7.01 -10.98
N SER A 79 -0.87 6.74 -12.27
CA SER A 79 -0.73 5.39 -12.81
C SER A 79 0.73 4.95 -12.76
N ALA A 80 0.98 3.66 -12.52
CA ALA A 80 2.34 3.12 -12.51
C ALA A 80 3.04 3.21 -13.89
N SER A 81 2.27 3.43 -14.97
CA SER A 81 2.71 3.46 -16.36
C SER A 81 2.88 4.86 -16.96
N ASP A 82 2.49 5.94 -16.27
CA ASP A 82 2.49 7.30 -16.83
C ASP A 82 3.90 7.89 -17.02
N ASP A 83 4.95 7.26 -16.50
CA ASP A 83 6.35 7.70 -16.65
C ASP A 83 6.99 7.29 -17.99
N GLU A 84 6.41 6.35 -18.76
CA GLU A 84 6.97 5.90 -20.06
C GLU A 84 6.51 6.74 -21.26
N ASP A 85 5.30 7.33 -21.21
CA ASP A 85 4.71 8.08 -22.34
C ASP A 85 5.18 9.55 -22.45
N ASP A 86 5.95 10.05 -21.48
CA ASP A 86 6.47 11.44 -21.45
C ASP A 86 7.96 11.54 -21.84
N ARG A 87 8.52 10.48 -22.44
CA ARG A 87 9.89 10.48 -22.98
C ARG A 87 9.89 10.96 -24.44
N PRO A 88 10.50 12.11 -24.76
CA PRO A 88 10.51 12.69 -26.11
C PRO A 88 11.35 11.88 -27.12
#